data_AF-A0A7S2F7V7-F1
#
_entry.id   AF-A0A7S2F7V7-F1
#
_cell.length_a   1.000
_cell.length_b   1.000
_cell.length_c   1.000
_cell.angle_alpha   90.00
_cell.angle_beta   90.00
_cell.angle_gamma   90.00
#
_symmetry.space_group_name_H-M   'P 1'
#
loop_
_entity.id
_entity.type
_entity.pdbx_description
1 polymer ?
#
loop_
_entity_poly.entity_id
_entity_poly.type
_entity_poly.pdbx_seq_one_letter_code
_entity_poly.pdbx_strand_id
1 'polypeptide(L)'
;VRSAVASFSADHPSAKLYVTGHSLGAAMSMLAALDLSDQGFLIDALYNFGQPRTGNEAFVDYYNMKTINTARITHHHDPVPHLPMESWGFHHEPTEVYYNEFS
;
A
#
# COMPACT_ATOMS: atom_id res chain seq x y z
N VAL A 1 -13.66 -8.21 -0.30
CA VAL A 1 -13.13 -7.06 0.48
C VAL A 1 -14.14 -5.92 0.53
N ARG A 2 -14.50 -5.28 -0.60
CA ARG A 2 -15.46 -4.16 -0.66
C ARG A 2 -16.72 -4.34 0.21
N SER A 3 -17.49 -5.41 0.00
CA SER A 3 -18.74 -5.63 0.74
C SER A 3 -18.54 -5.79 2.25
N ALA A 4 -17.43 -6.38 2.68
CA ALA A 4 -17.11 -6.53 4.09
C ALA A 4 -16.75 -5.18 4.73
N VAL A 5 -15.95 -4.36 4.04
CA VAL A 5 -15.61 -2.99 4.49
C VAL A 5 -16.86 -2.11 4.54
N ALA A 6 -17.72 -2.19 3.52
CA ALA A 6 -18.97 -1.44 3.47
C ALA A 6 -19.90 -1.80 4.64
N SER A 7 -20.11 -3.10 4.88
CA SER A 7 -20.94 -3.58 6.00
C SER A 7 -20.37 -3.12 7.34
N PHE A 8 -19.06 -3.30 7.56
CA PHE A 8 -18.42 -2.93 8.82
C PHE A 8 -18.47 -1.40 9.07
N SER A 9 -18.24 -0.61 8.01
CA SER A 9 -18.27 0.86 8.10
C SER A 9 -19.67 1.40 8.35
N ALA A 10 -20.71 0.72 7.82
CA ALA A 10 -22.10 1.07 8.11
C ALA A 10 -22.45 0.86 9.59
N ASP A 11 -21.94 -0.22 10.19
CA ASP A 11 -22.14 -0.53 11.60
C ASP A 11 -21.26 0.34 12.52
N HIS A 12 -20.13 0.84 12.02
CA HIS A 12 -19.14 1.61 12.78
C HIS A 12 -18.69 2.88 12.03
N PRO A 13 -19.54 3.91 11.92
CA PRO A 13 -19.27 5.08 11.07
C PRO A 13 -18.08 5.94 11.53
N SER A 14 -17.60 5.77 12.76
CA SER A 14 -16.41 6.46 13.29
C SER A 14 -15.15 5.60 13.29
N ALA A 15 -15.24 4.34 12.84
CA ALA A 15 -14.09 3.47 12.78
C ALA A 15 -13.10 3.95 11.71
N LYS A 16 -11.82 3.92 12.07
CA LYS A 16 -10.74 4.20 11.13
C LYS A 16 -10.42 2.98 10.29
N LEU A 17 -10.10 3.19 9.02
CA LEU A 17 -9.77 2.13 8.08
C LEU A 17 -8.27 2.07 7.83
N TYR A 18 -7.65 1.06 8.43
CA TYR A 18 -6.24 0.72 8.22
C TYR A 18 -6.13 -0.44 7.25
N VAL A 19 -5.24 -0.32 6.27
CA VAL A 19 -4.94 -1.38 5.30
C VAL A 19 -3.48 -1.78 5.47
N THR A 20 -3.20 -3.08 5.41
CA THR A 20 -1.84 -3.59 5.60
C THR A 20 -1.62 -4.89 4.86
N GLY A 21 -0.34 -5.18 4.58
CA GLY A 21 0.09 -6.44 4.02
C GLY A 21 1.60 -6.64 4.19
N HIS A 22 2.04 -7.88 4.01
CA HIS A 22 3.44 -8.27 4.05
C HIS A 22 3.82 -8.99 2.76
N SER A 23 5.04 -8.74 2.25
CA SER A 23 5.57 -9.35 1.03
C SER A 23 4.61 -9.14 -0.15
N LEU A 24 4.24 -10.17 -0.91
CA LEU A 24 3.24 -10.08 -1.98
C LEU A 24 1.88 -9.53 -1.46
N GLY A 25 1.52 -9.84 -0.23
CA GLY A 25 0.30 -9.31 0.40
C GLY A 25 0.32 -7.79 0.55
N ALA A 26 1.50 -7.16 0.62
CA ALA A 26 1.64 -5.71 0.64
C ALA A 26 1.33 -5.08 -0.74
N ALA A 27 1.73 -5.73 -1.83
CA ALA A 27 1.31 -5.27 -3.16
C ALA A 27 -0.22 -5.40 -3.33
N MET A 28 -0.79 -6.51 -2.85
CA MET A 28 -2.25 -6.71 -2.88
C MET A 28 -3.01 -5.71 -2.01
N SER A 29 -2.49 -5.39 -0.82
CA SER A 29 -3.11 -4.43 0.09
C SER A 29 -3.11 -3.02 -0.48
N MET A 30 -2.05 -2.63 -1.22
CA MET A 30 -2.05 -1.35 -1.93
C MET A 30 -3.14 -1.30 -3.01
N LEU A 31 -3.26 -2.34 -3.84
CA LEU A 31 -4.32 -2.41 -4.84
C LEU A 31 -5.71 -2.35 -4.20
N ALA A 32 -5.88 -3.01 -3.06
CA ALA A 32 -7.13 -2.95 -2.30
C ALA A 32 -7.39 -1.55 -1.71
N ALA A 33 -6.36 -0.85 -1.21
CA ALA A 33 -6.49 0.51 -0.69
C ALA A 33 -6.89 1.51 -1.77
N LEU A 34 -6.27 1.43 -2.95
CA LEU A 34 -6.67 2.21 -4.13
C LEU A 34 -8.12 1.93 -4.53
N ASP A 35 -8.47 0.65 -4.64
CA ASP A 35 -9.80 0.22 -5.02
C ASP A 35 -10.88 0.75 -4.05
N LEU A 36 -10.62 0.66 -2.74
CA LEU A 36 -11.51 1.19 -1.72
C LEU A 36 -11.58 2.73 -1.76
N SER A 37 -10.46 3.41 -2.00
CA SER A 37 -10.43 4.87 -2.18
C SER A 37 -11.29 5.30 -3.37
N ASP A 38 -11.26 4.55 -4.48
CA ASP A 38 -12.09 4.80 -5.66
C ASP A 38 -13.59 4.58 -5.42
N GLN A 39 -13.94 3.71 -4.47
CA GLN A 39 -15.32 3.53 -4.01
C GLN A 39 -15.76 4.61 -2.99
N GLY A 40 -14.89 5.57 -2.66
CA GLY A 40 -15.19 6.68 -1.75
C GLY A 40 -14.91 6.39 -0.28
N PHE A 41 -14.22 5.28 0.05
CA PHE A 41 -13.77 5.04 1.42
C PHE A 41 -12.55 5.90 1.75
N LEU A 42 -12.53 6.48 2.94
CA LEU A 42 -11.34 7.14 3.48
C LEU A 42 -10.40 6.07 4.05
N ILE A 43 -9.18 6.00 3.52
CA ILE A 43 -8.12 5.13 4.07
C ILE A 43 -7.27 5.96 5.03
N ASP A 44 -7.37 5.70 6.34
CA ASP A 44 -6.63 6.44 7.36
C ASP A 44 -5.11 6.18 7.28
N ALA A 45 -4.72 4.93 7.00
CA ALA A 45 -3.34 4.59 6.69
C ALA A 45 -3.19 3.26 5.93
N LEU A 46 -2.16 3.19 5.11
CA LEU A 46 -1.65 1.98 4.47
C LEU A 46 -0.24 1.68 4.99
N TYR A 47 -0.09 0.58 5.74
CA TYR A 47 1.21 0.15 6.27
C TYR A 47 1.61 -1.17 5.66
N ASN A 48 2.71 -1.17 4.92
CA ASN A 48 3.10 -2.31 4.12
C ASN A 48 4.54 -2.72 4.40
N PHE A 49 4.78 -4.03 4.56
CA PHE A 49 6.07 -4.56 4.99
C PHE A 49 6.71 -5.41 3.89
N GLY A 50 7.94 -5.09 3.49
CA GLY A 50 8.64 -5.83 2.44
C GLY A 50 7.89 -5.79 1.10
N GLN A 51 7.26 -4.66 0.78
CA GLN A 51 6.40 -4.54 -0.40
C GLN A 51 7.22 -4.53 -1.70
N PRO A 52 6.95 -5.43 -2.66
CA PRO A 52 7.51 -5.33 -4.01
C PRO A 52 6.87 -4.19 -4.82
N ARG A 53 7.56 -3.69 -5.84
CA ARG A 53 6.99 -2.68 -6.76
C ARG A 53 5.74 -3.27 -7.42
N THR A 54 4.67 -2.50 -7.43
CA THR A 54 3.33 -3.02 -7.81
C THR A 54 2.88 -2.52 -9.18
N GLY A 55 3.42 -1.40 -9.66
CA GLY A 55 3.02 -0.81 -10.94
C GLY A 55 4.13 -0.01 -11.60
N ASN A 56 3.80 0.57 -12.75
CA ASN A 56 4.68 1.44 -13.51
C ASN A 56 4.53 2.91 -13.06
N GLU A 57 5.23 3.83 -13.74
CA GLU A 57 5.16 5.27 -13.44
C GLU A 57 3.72 5.81 -13.51
N ALA A 58 2.95 5.44 -14.54
CA ALA A 58 1.54 5.85 -14.65
C ALA A 58 0.67 5.37 -13.48
N PHE A 59 0.96 4.18 -12.93
CA PHE A 59 0.30 3.69 -11.72
C PHE A 59 0.69 4.52 -10.49
N VAL A 60 1.96 4.89 -10.36
CA VAL A 60 2.44 5.74 -9.26
C VAL A 60 1.84 7.15 -9.35
N ASP A 61 1.74 7.71 -10.54
CA ASP A 61 1.07 9.00 -10.78
C ASP A 61 -0.41 8.93 -10.36
N TYR A 62 -1.11 7.87 -10.79
CA TYR A 62 -2.49 7.62 -10.38
C TYR A 62 -2.63 7.51 -8.85
N TYR A 63 -1.68 6.81 -8.23
CA TYR A 63 -1.63 6.66 -6.78
C TYR A 63 -1.47 8.00 -6.06
N ASN A 64 -0.55 8.84 -6.54
CA ASN A 64 -0.27 10.15 -5.97
C ASN A 64 -1.43 11.14 -6.08
N MET A 65 -2.41 10.89 -6.95
CA MET A 65 -3.65 11.67 -7.01
C MET A 65 -4.61 11.34 -5.84
N LYS A 66 -4.36 10.26 -5.09
CA LYS A 66 -5.17 9.84 -3.95
C LYS A 66 -4.58 10.38 -2.65
N THR A 67 -5.46 10.68 -1.70
CA THR A 67 -5.06 11.09 -0.34
C THR A 67 -4.99 9.84 0.55
N ILE A 68 -4.00 8.98 0.33
CA ILE A 68 -3.76 7.79 1.16
C ILE A 68 -2.45 8.00 1.93
N ASN A 69 -2.50 7.92 3.25
CA ASN A 69 -1.32 8.03 4.08
C ASN A 69 -0.56 6.70 4.10
N THR A 70 0.58 6.65 3.41
CA THR A 70 1.25 5.38 3.10
C THR A 70 2.67 5.34 3.62
N ALA A 71 2.98 4.25 4.31
CA ALA A 71 4.32 3.90 4.72
C ALA A 71 4.64 2.47 4.27
N ARG A 72 5.65 2.35 3.41
CA ARG A 72 6.29 1.09 3.04
C ARG A 72 7.51 0.87 3.92
N ILE A 73 7.42 -0.09 4.82
CA ILE A 73 8.48 -0.53 5.70
C ILE A 73 9.38 -1.50 4.93
N THR A 74 10.64 -1.13 4.76
CA THR A 74 11.68 -1.95 4.11
C THR A 74 12.82 -2.21 5.09
N HIS A 75 13.53 -3.33 4.90
CA HIS A 75 14.51 -3.78 5.86
C HIS A 75 15.80 -4.25 5.19
N HIS A 76 16.90 -3.54 5.45
CA HIS A 76 18.28 -3.89 5.11
C HIS A 76 18.49 -4.71 3.81
N HIS A 77 18.60 -6.04 3.93
CA HIS A 77 18.91 -6.97 2.83
C HIS A 77 17.68 -7.68 2.25
N ASP A 78 16.46 -7.23 2.56
CA ASP A 78 15.26 -7.78 1.94
C ASP A 78 15.28 -7.50 0.42
N PRO A 79 15.35 -8.54 -0.43
CA PRO A 79 15.35 -8.34 -1.87
C PRO A 79 13.95 -8.02 -2.42
N VAL A 80 12.88 -8.30 -1.66
CA VAL A 80 11.50 -8.22 -2.17
C VAL A 80 11.13 -6.79 -2.59
N PRO A 81 11.43 -5.71 -1.83
CA PRO A 81 11.19 -4.34 -2.27
C PRO A 81 11.92 -3.95 -3.55
N HIS A 82 12.97 -4.66 -3.94
CA HIS A 82 13.71 -4.37 -5.15
C HIS A 82 13.15 -5.07 -6.40
N LEU A 83 12.04 -5.79 -6.27
CA LEU A 83 11.39 -6.52 -7.36
C LEU A 83 9.97 -6.01 -7.62
N PRO A 84 9.49 -6.01 -8.88
CA PRO A 84 10.28 -6.11 -10.12
C PRO A 84 11.25 -4.93 -10.26
N MET A 85 12.27 -5.06 -11.11
CA MET A 85 13.33 -4.05 -11.26
C MET A 85 12.81 -2.74 -11.86
N GLU A 86 13.41 -1.60 -11.49
CA GLU A 86 13.13 -0.30 -12.11
C GLU A 86 13.45 -0.28 -13.60
N SER A 87 14.49 -1.00 -14.02
CA SER A 87 14.84 -1.16 -15.43
C SER A 87 13.76 -1.86 -16.27
N TRP A 88 12.77 -2.51 -15.63
CA TRP A 88 11.60 -3.08 -16.28
C TRP A 88 10.40 -2.11 -16.30
N GLY A 89 10.60 -0.87 -15.83
CA GLY A 89 9.57 0.18 -15.79
C GLY A 89 8.66 0.12 -14.57
N PHE A 90 9.05 -0.60 -13.51
CA PHE A 90 8.30 -0.65 -12.25
C PHE A 90 8.81 0.39 -11.27
N HIS A 91 7.89 1.07 -10.59
CA HIS A 91 8.21 2.13 -9.65
C HIS A 91 7.46 1.92 -8.33
N HIS A 92 8.05 2.42 -7.24
CA HIS A 92 7.39 2.47 -5.94
C HIS A 92 6.62 3.77 -5.78
N GLU A 93 5.50 3.68 -5.09
CA GLU A 93 4.81 4.83 -4.53
C GLU A 93 5.49 5.33 -3.22
N PRO A 94 5.30 6.62 -2.86
CA PRO A 94 5.72 7.16 -1.57
C PRO A 94 4.89 6.60 -0.39
N THR A 95 5.39 6.52 0.85
CA THR A 95 6.74 6.87 1.36
C THR A 95 7.45 5.63 1.88
N GLU A 96 8.77 5.54 1.67
CA GLU A 96 9.59 4.47 2.27
C GLU A 96 10.03 4.82 3.69
N VAL A 97 9.88 3.85 4.60
CA VAL A 97 10.44 3.87 5.95
C VAL A 97 11.46 2.73 6.04
N TYR A 98 12.74 3.08 5.90
CA TYR A 98 13.84 2.13 5.84
C TYR A 98 14.43 1.83 7.22
N TYR A 99 14.53 0.55 7.57
CA TYR A 99 15.23 0.06 8.76
C TYR A 99 16.59 -0.51 8.38
N ASN A 100 17.65 -0.02 9.04
CA ASN A 100 19.04 -0.28 8.70
C ASN A 100 19.80 -1.17 9.72
N GLU A 101 19.13 -1.71 10.74
CA GLU A 101 19.76 -2.52 11.79
C GLU A 101 19.16 -3.94 11.86
N PHE A 102 20.00 -4.93 12.19
CA PHE A 102 19.55 -6.26 12.60
C PHE A 102 19.14 -6.19 14.06
N SER A 103 17.86 -5.94 14.37
CA SER A 103 17.35 -6.13 15.74
C SER A 103 17.35 -7.60 16.12
#